data_AF-A0A819QKB0-F1
#
_entry.id   AF-A0A819QKB0-F1
#
_cell.length_a   1.000
_cell.length_b   1.000
_cell.length_c   1.000
_cell.angle_alpha   90.00
_cell.angle_beta   90.00
_cell.angle_gamma   90.00
#
_symmetry.space_group_name_H-M   'P 1'
#
loop_
_entity.id
_entity.type
_entity.pdbx_description
1 polymer ?
#
loop_
_entity_poly.entity_id
_entity_poly.type
_entity_poly.pdbx_seq_one_letter_code
_entity_poly.pdbx_strand_id
1 'polypeptide(L)'
;MHHVNFSFANLSYADFSGANTSYMDFRQITCVTASFIYANLSYSSFWQSNAKRASFIQADLITASFPRTNLYKTDFTNSNIKDVQLQSALSIEDARLPNRTLARDANLINNGHADCNISLVHSWIVQTGNITTMISDNDTSGCRFVLQSHKIGAAMFQRIDLSQKWDSNSWSYSQVELSARMSRSVRIELRGININDSVSTRQTLIIPDIPLNAQWVQNGVTVAGGHGIGNATDQLNSPYGLFVDDDQTMVIADINNHRILQWKMGDTKGQVLAGGNGQGSRLDQLEQPRDVLIDKETNSLIICEENRVMQWSRHSGTTLGEIVIDKISCSGLAMDDQRWLYVSHARRNEVRRYQIGGKSGNLVAGGNGRGTSLKTLNYPTYIFVDRQQAVYVLDCDNHRVVKWNKGAEEGIVVAGGEGAGNALTQLLYPNGLYVDTLNTLYVADSENDRLMRWPEGATQGTVIVGGNGPGRGANQLHNPRGFSFDRHGNLYVIDQGNTRVQRFLIE
;
A
#
# COMPACT_ATOMS: atom_id res chain seq x y z
N MET A 1 1.71 34.92 28.46
CA MET A 1 0.53 34.72 29.33
C MET A 1 0.73 33.39 30.03
N HIS A 2 1.12 33.37 31.31
CA HIS A 2 1.79 32.18 31.85
C HIS A 2 0.91 31.10 32.48
N HIS A 3 -0.39 31.27 32.69
CA HIS A 3 -1.26 30.18 33.16
C HIS A 3 -2.71 30.38 32.72
N VAL A 4 -3.02 30.04 31.47
CA VAL A 4 -4.42 29.90 31.02
C VAL A 4 -4.82 28.44 31.21
N ASN A 5 -5.90 28.22 31.96
CA ASN A 5 -6.46 26.89 32.17
C ASN A 5 -7.60 26.66 31.16
N PHE A 6 -7.41 25.69 30.27
CA PHE A 6 -8.43 25.30 29.28
C PHE A 6 -9.24 24.09 29.74
N SER A 7 -9.09 23.62 30.98
CA SER A 7 -9.75 22.41 31.44
C SER A 7 -11.25 22.43 31.16
N PHE A 8 -11.79 21.31 30.66
CA PHE A 8 -13.20 21.16 30.24
C PHE A 8 -13.65 21.99 29.02
N ALA A 9 -12.76 22.77 28.40
CA ALA A 9 -13.12 23.56 27.23
C ALA A 9 -13.38 22.68 26.00
N ASN A 10 -14.32 23.12 25.16
CA ASN A 10 -14.44 22.63 23.79
C ASN A 10 -13.63 23.53 22.87
N LEU A 11 -12.52 22.99 22.38
CA LEU A 11 -11.56 23.59 21.48
C LEU A 11 -11.55 22.87 20.12
N SER A 12 -12.62 22.17 19.77
CA SER A 12 -12.73 21.48 18.47
C SER A 12 -12.63 22.51 17.34
N TYR A 13 -11.87 22.17 16.29
CA TYR A 13 -11.56 23.07 15.16
C TYR A 13 -10.79 24.36 15.51
N ALA A 14 -10.35 24.52 16.76
CA ALA A 14 -9.56 25.68 17.15
C ALA A 14 -8.16 25.61 16.53
N ASP A 15 -7.61 26.78 16.20
CA ASP A 15 -6.27 26.93 15.65
C ASP A 15 -5.33 27.54 16.68
N PHE A 16 -4.39 26.72 17.15
CA PHE A 16 -3.28 27.07 18.04
C PHE A 16 -1.94 27.04 17.30
N SER A 17 -1.94 27.10 15.97
CA SER A 17 -0.69 26.99 15.20
C SER A 17 0.29 28.10 15.57
N GLY A 18 1.54 27.72 15.86
CA GLY A 18 2.59 28.63 16.30
C GLY A 18 2.40 29.22 17.71
N ALA A 19 1.35 28.85 18.44
CA ALA A 19 1.10 29.36 19.77
C ALA A 19 2.12 28.81 20.79
N ASN A 20 2.53 29.64 21.74
CA ASN A 20 3.26 29.17 22.91
C ASN A 20 2.27 28.86 24.05
N THR A 21 2.00 27.57 24.19
CA THR A 21 1.09 26.96 25.16
C THR A 21 1.81 26.06 26.15
N SER A 22 3.13 26.24 26.31
CA SER A 22 3.91 25.47 27.28
C SER A 22 3.34 25.62 28.69
N TYR A 23 3.37 24.54 29.47
CA TYR A 23 2.82 24.45 30.83
C TYR A 23 1.31 24.69 30.94
N MET A 24 0.56 24.73 29.83
CA MET A 24 -0.89 24.90 29.89
C MET A 24 -1.60 23.62 30.31
N ASP A 25 -2.72 23.83 30.99
CA ASP A 25 -3.60 22.76 31.45
C ASP A 25 -4.72 22.52 30.42
N PHE A 26 -4.58 21.43 29.66
CA PHE A 26 -5.53 20.95 28.67
C PHE A 26 -6.26 19.70 29.16
N ARG A 27 -6.49 19.54 30.46
CA ARG A 27 -7.17 18.36 31.00
C ARG A 27 -8.66 18.36 30.68
N GLN A 28 -9.19 17.20 30.30
CA GLN A 28 -10.62 16.97 30.00
C GLN A 28 -11.18 17.90 28.90
N ILE A 29 -10.33 18.35 27.97
CA ILE A 29 -10.79 19.16 26.83
C ILE A 29 -11.33 18.28 25.71
N THR A 30 -12.12 18.87 24.83
CA THR A 30 -12.40 18.30 23.50
C THR A 30 -11.74 19.17 22.44
N CYS A 31 -10.74 18.64 21.73
CA CYS A 31 -10.00 19.35 20.67
C CYS A 31 -9.99 18.54 19.37
N VAL A 32 -11.15 18.00 19.00
CA VAL A 32 -11.30 17.19 17.79
C VAL A 32 -10.98 18.06 16.57
N THR A 33 -10.06 17.58 15.72
CA THR A 33 -9.64 18.32 14.50
C THR A 33 -9.04 19.71 14.80
N ALA A 34 -8.56 19.95 16.02
CA ALA A 34 -7.84 21.18 16.35
C ALA A 34 -6.41 21.16 15.75
N SER A 35 -5.90 22.34 15.43
CA SER A 35 -4.54 22.52 14.90
C SER A 35 -3.60 23.05 15.99
N PHE A 36 -2.49 22.35 16.21
CA PHE A 36 -1.37 22.72 17.07
C PHE A 36 -0.05 22.74 16.28
N ILE A 37 -0.12 23.00 14.97
CA ILE A 37 1.04 22.92 14.08
C ILE A 37 2.06 23.98 14.50
N TYR A 38 3.34 23.62 14.66
CA TYR A 38 4.40 24.50 15.19
C TYR A 38 4.17 25.05 16.61
N ALA A 39 3.15 24.57 17.34
CA ALA A 39 2.89 25.05 18.70
C ALA A 39 3.96 24.56 19.68
N ASN A 40 4.27 25.38 20.69
CA ASN A 40 5.03 24.92 21.85
C ASN A 40 4.05 24.44 22.93
N LEU A 41 4.06 23.14 23.17
CA LEU A 41 3.20 22.41 24.11
C LEU A 41 4.02 21.70 25.19
N SER A 42 5.30 22.01 25.31
CA SER A 42 6.19 21.41 26.29
C SER A 42 5.60 21.51 27.71
N TYR A 43 5.68 20.41 28.47
CA TYR A 43 5.13 20.26 29.83
C TYR A 43 3.59 20.41 29.97
N SER A 44 2.83 20.37 28.87
CA SER A 44 1.36 20.48 28.94
C SER A 44 0.70 19.14 29.30
N SER A 45 -0.48 19.20 29.93
CA SER A 45 -1.26 18.00 30.29
C SER A 45 -2.58 17.91 29.53
N PHE A 46 -2.80 16.79 28.85
CA PHE A 46 -4.03 16.43 28.13
C PHE A 46 -4.84 15.34 28.85
N TRP A 47 -4.69 15.19 30.17
CA TRP A 47 -5.33 14.09 30.90
C TRP A 47 -6.84 14.01 30.64
N GLN A 48 -7.34 12.82 30.26
CA GLN A 48 -8.75 12.56 29.94
C GLN A 48 -9.35 13.40 28.80
N SER A 49 -8.53 13.89 27.86
CA SER A 49 -9.00 14.73 26.77
C SER A 49 -9.40 13.92 25.51
N ASN A 50 -10.09 14.57 24.58
CA ASN A 50 -10.42 14.02 23.28
C ASN A 50 -9.75 14.83 22.16
N ALA A 51 -8.62 14.34 21.65
CA ALA A 51 -7.82 14.96 20.60
C ALA A 51 -7.92 14.20 19.27
N LYS A 52 -9.02 13.49 19.04
CA LYS A 52 -9.27 12.73 17.81
C LYS A 52 -9.05 13.63 16.57
N ARG A 53 -8.23 13.17 15.63
CA ARG A 53 -7.85 13.90 14.39
C ARG A 53 -7.21 15.27 14.61
N ALA A 54 -6.71 15.57 15.80
CA ALA A 54 -5.93 16.79 16.03
C ALA A 54 -4.58 16.71 15.31
N SER A 55 -4.02 17.88 14.95
CA SER A 55 -2.73 17.98 14.29
C SER A 55 -1.70 18.63 15.21
N PHE A 56 -0.64 17.90 15.54
CA PHE A 56 0.53 18.33 16.29
C PHE A 56 1.78 18.36 15.40
N ILE A 57 1.62 18.53 14.08
CA ILE A 57 2.72 18.50 13.11
C ILE A 57 3.75 19.58 13.48
N GLN A 58 5.02 19.18 13.59
CA GLN A 58 6.13 20.07 13.97
C GLN A 58 5.95 20.82 15.30
N ALA A 59 5.05 20.34 16.17
CA ALA A 59 4.89 20.88 17.53
C ALA A 59 6.06 20.48 18.44
N ASP A 60 6.35 21.31 19.43
CA ASP A 60 7.27 20.96 20.52
C ASP A 60 6.48 20.38 21.70
N LEU A 61 6.66 19.09 21.97
CA LEU A 61 5.88 18.33 22.95
C LEU A 61 6.76 17.80 24.08
N ILE A 62 7.97 18.31 24.30
CA ILE A 62 8.89 17.78 25.30
C ILE A 62 8.17 17.65 26.66
N THR A 63 8.18 16.43 27.23
CA THR A 63 7.58 16.13 28.54
C THR A 63 6.05 16.38 28.62
N ALA A 64 5.36 16.58 27.48
CA ALA A 64 3.90 16.65 27.47
C ALA A 64 3.27 15.30 27.87
N SER A 65 2.07 15.34 28.43
CA SER A 65 1.41 14.16 29.02
C SER A 65 0.01 13.95 28.44
N PHE A 66 -0.28 12.74 27.94
CA PHE A 66 -1.56 12.36 27.32
C PHE A 66 -2.32 11.19 27.99
N PRO A 67 -2.28 11.02 29.33
CA PRO A 67 -2.95 9.91 29.99
C PRO A 67 -4.47 9.94 29.76
N ARG A 68 -5.05 8.81 29.37
CA ARG A 68 -6.48 8.65 29.07
C ARG A 68 -6.98 9.61 27.98
N THR A 69 -6.11 10.04 27.07
CA THR A 69 -6.50 10.89 25.94
C THR A 69 -6.94 10.02 24.75
N ASN A 70 -8.01 10.40 24.06
CA ASN A 70 -8.32 9.81 22.76
C ASN A 70 -7.48 10.48 21.66
N LEU A 71 -6.52 9.74 21.10
CA LEU A 71 -5.59 10.17 20.05
C LEU A 71 -5.88 9.52 18.69
N TYR A 72 -7.07 8.94 18.47
CA TYR A 72 -7.43 8.29 17.21
C TYR A 72 -7.20 9.21 15.99
N LYS A 73 -6.40 8.75 15.00
CA LYS A 73 -6.02 9.51 13.78
C LYS A 73 -5.33 10.87 14.04
N THR A 74 -4.66 11.02 15.18
CA THR A 74 -3.91 12.24 15.51
C THR A 74 -2.57 12.27 14.76
N ASP A 75 -2.13 13.45 14.30
CA ASP A 75 -0.89 13.59 13.53
C ASP A 75 0.22 14.27 14.36
N PHE A 76 1.31 13.56 14.63
CA PHE A 76 2.51 14.05 15.31
C PHE A 76 3.72 14.17 14.36
N THR A 77 3.52 14.22 13.04
CA THR A 77 4.60 14.22 12.04
C THR A 77 5.62 15.33 12.33
N ASN A 78 6.90 14.97 12.39
CA ASN A 78 8.02 15.88 12.66
C ASN A 78 7.92 16.70 13.97
N SER A 79 7.06 16.29 14.90
CA SER A 79 7.00 16.90 16.24
C SER A 79 8.12 16.42 17.15
N ASN A 80 8.47 17.22 18.15
CA ASN A 80 9.45 16.88 19.16
C ASN A 80 8.80 16.17 20.35
N ILE A 81 8.81 14.84 20.35
CA ILE A 81 8.11 14.00 21.35
C ILE A 81 9.03 13.46 22.46
N LYS A 82 10.17 14.10 22.70
CA LYS A 82 11.11 13.64 23.73
C LYS A 82 10.42 13.60 25.11
N ASP A 83 10.52 12.47 25.80
CA ASP A 83 9.94 12.25 27.14
C ASP A 83 8.40 12.44 27.22
N VAL A 84 7.68 12.34 26.10
CA VAL A 84 6.20 12.42 26.09
C VAL A 84 5.61 11.19 26.79
N GLN A 85 4.65 11.43 27.67
CA GLN A 85 3.93 10.37 28.39
C GLN A 85 2.65 9.98 27.65
N LEU A 86 2.71 8.92 26.83
CA LEU A 86 1.56 8.37 26.10
C LEU A 86 0.90 7.16 26.81
N GLN A 87 1.51 6.66 27.88
CA GLN A 87 0.97 5.62 28.74
C GLN A 87 -0.49 5.94 29.16
N SER A 88 -1.36 4.94 29.11
CA SER A 88 -2.80 5.07 29.38
C SER A 88 -3.64 5.92 28.42
N ALA A 89 -3.15 6.34 27.25
CA ALA A 89 -4.01 6.91 26.21
C ALA A 89 -5.18 5.96 25.85
N LEU A 90 -6.40 6.51 25.71
CA LEU A 90 -7.64 5.74 25.48
C LEU A 90 -7.66 5.07 24.11
N SER A 91 -7.05 5.70 23.11
CA SER A 91 -6.96 5.17 21.74
C SER A 91 -5.80 5.87 21.05
N ILE A 92 -4.92 5.11 20.39
CA ILE A 92 -3.80 5.64 19.58
C ILE A 92 -3.80 5.04 18.17
N GLU A 93 -4.84 4.28 17.80
CA GLU A 93 -5.00 3.70 16.47
C GLU A 93 -4.93 4.79 15.38
N ASP A 94 -4.21 4.48 14.29
CA ASP A 94 -3.94 5.35 13.15
C ASP A 94 -3.26 6.70 13.49
N ALA A 95 -2.72 6.88 14.70
CA ALA A 95 -1.93 8.07 15.01
C ALA A 95 -0.58 8.03 14.27
N ARG A 96 -0.20 9.14 13.64
CA ARG A 96 1.08 9.27 12.94
C ARG A 96 2.15 9.79 13.89
N LEU A 97 3.10 8.95 14.30
CA LEU A 97 4.21 9.34 15.17
C LEU A 97 5.45 9.80 14.35
N PRO A 98 6.32 10.68 14.90
CA PRO A 98 7.56 11.07 14.24
C PRO A 98 8.56 9.89 14.13
N ASN A 99 9.52 10.02 13.20
CA ASN A 99 10.41 8.95 12.72
C ASN A 99 11.22 8.20 13.81
N ARG A 100 11.64 6.96 13.49
CA ARG A 100 12.09 5.83 14.36
C ARG A 100 13.09 6.10 15.50
N THR A 101 13.77 7.23 15.54
CA THR A 101 14.83 7.49 16.54
C THR A 101 14.30 8.12 17.82
N LEU A 102 13.13 8.79 17.81
CA LEU A 102 12.56 9.50 18.95
C LEU A 102 11.43 8.74 19.68
N ALA A 103 10.82 7.75 19.02
CA ALA A 103 9.77 6.92 19.63
C ALA A 103 10.29 5.97 20.73
N ARG A 104 11.62 5.76 20.82
CA ARG A 104 12.28 5.05 21.93
C ARG A 104 12.24 5.81 23.25
N ASP A 105 12.16 7.14 23.20
CA ASP A 105 12.15 8.02 24.37
C ASP A 105 10.72 8.36 24.84
N ALA A 106 9.71 8.07 24.02
CA ALA A 106 8.31 8.13 24.42
C ALA A 106 7.97 6.85 25.18
N ASN A 107 7.70 6.97 26.47
CA ASN A 107 7.56 5.88 27.43
C ASN A 107 6.30 5.01 27.16
N LEU A 108 6.31 4.25 26.07
CA LEU A 108 5.21 3.43 25.53
C LEU A 108 5.33 2.00 26.05
N ILE A 109 5.13 1.79 27.36
CA ILE A 109 5.01 0.46 27.95
C ILE A 109 3.73 0.42 28.79
N ASN A 110 2.91 -0.62 28.55
CA ASN A 110 1.70 -1.00 29.27
C ASN A 110 0.42 -0.18 29.04
N ASN A 111 -0.37 -0.58 28.04
CA ASN A 111 -1.84 -0.44 28.07
C ASN A 111 -2.47 -1.79 27.74
N GLY A 112 -2.90 -2.51 28.78
CA GLY A 112 -3.81 -3.64 28.61
C GLY A 112 -5.12 -3.14 28.01
N HIS A 113 -5.53 -3.74 26.89
CA HIS A 113 -6.64 -3.34 26.01
C HIS A 113 -6.35 -2.14 25.08
N ALA A 114 -5.33 -2.29 24.24
CA ALA A 114 -5.32 -1.72 22.90
C ALA A 114 -4.38 -2.57 22.04
N ASP A 115 -4.87 -3.04 20.89
CA ASP A 115 -4.05 -3.62 19.83
C ASP A 115 -3.13 -2.53 19.25
N CYS A 116 -2.03 -2.25 19.96
CA CYS A 116 -0.93 -1.50 19.40
C CYS A 116 -0.16 -2.41 18.46
N ASN A 117 -0.35 -2.17 17.16
CA ASN A 117 0.51 -2.65 16.10
C ASN A 117 1.91 -2.02 16.22
N ILE A 118 2.69 -2.52 17.18
CA ILE A 118 4.14 -2.62 17.05
C ILE A 118 4.34 -4.03 16.50
N SER A 119 4.71 -4.14 15.22
CA SER A 119 5.17 -5.41 14.66
C SER A 119 6.40 -5.87 15.45
N LEU A 120 6.20 -6.72 16.47
CA LEU A 120 7.14 -7.63 17.16
C LEU A 120 6.72 -7.87 18.62
N VAL A 121 5.62 -8.57 18.85
CA VAL A 121 5.51 -9.58 19.94
C VAL A 121 4.65 -10.72 19.41
N HIS A 122 5.26 -11.78 18.91
CA HIS A 122 4.56 -13.06 18.75
C HIS A 122 4.33 -13.63 20.16
N SER A 123 3.08 -13.60 20.63
CA SER A 123 2.65 -14.46 21.73
C SER A 123 2.69 -15.90 21.24
N TRP A 124 3.56 -16.70 21.84
CA TRP A 124 3.61 -18.14 21.58
C TRP A 124 2.37 -18.80 22.19
N ILE A 125 1.47 -19.30 21.36
CA ILE A 125 0.49 -20.31 21.79
C ILE A 125 1.15 -21.66 21.59
N VAL A 126 1.79 -22.19 22.64
CA VAL A 126 2.02 -23.63 22.73
C VAL A 126 0.71 -24.25 23.19
N GLN A 127 0.10 -25.04 22.31
CA GLN A 127 -1.11 -25.78 22.65
C GLN A 127 -0.75 -26.97 23.54
N THR A 128 -0.54 -26.71 24.82
CA THR A 128 -0.80 -27.67 25.89
C THR A 128 -1.65 -26.93 26.92
N GLY A 129 -2.81 -27.49 27.25
CA GLY A 129 -3.78 -26.81 28.12
C GLY A 129 -3.12 -26.32 29.42
N ASN A 130 -3.18 -25.01 29.64
CA ASN A 130 -2.78 -24.18 30.80
C ASN A 130 -1.70 -23.14 30.44
N ILE A 131 -2.18 -21.89 30.36
CA ILE A 131 -1.47 -20.67 29.93
C ILE A 131 -0.27 -20.34 30.84
N THR A 132 0.89 -20.04 30.23
CA THR A 132 2.01 -19.33 30.87
C THR A 132 2.52 -18.26 29.91
N THR A 133 2.63 -17.00 30.37
CA THR A 133 3.01 -15.83 29.56
C THR A 133 4.53 -15.57 29.66
N MET A 134 5.21 -15.30 28.54
CA MET A 134 6.59 -14.81 28.51
C MET A 134 6.61 -13.28 28.38
N ILE A 135 7.48 -12.61 29.12
CA ILE A 135 7.74 -11.17 29.00
C ILE A 135 9.23 -10.99 28.68
N SER A 136 9.53 -10.22 27.63
CA SER A 136 10.90 -9.78 27.30
C SER A 136 11.17 -8.41 27.91
N ASP A 137 12.28 -8.26 28.59
CA ASP A 137 12.78 -6.96 29.06
C ASP A 137 14.04 -6.62 28.26
N ASN A 138 14.05 -5.46 27.58
CA ASN A 138 15.10 -5.06 26.66
C ASN A 138 15.77 -3.79 27.16
N ASP A 139 16.64 -3.94 28.16
CA ASP A 139 17.68 -2.94 28.45
C ASP A 139 19.01 -3.36 27.82
N THR A 140 19.73 -2.37 27.32
CA THR A 140 20.90 -2.47 26.45
C THR A 140 22.06 -3.26 27.05
N SER A 141 22.07 -4.58 26.86
CA SER A 141 23.23 -5.48 26.68
C SER A 141 22.82 -6.94 26.94
N GLY A 142 22.29 -7.60 25.90
CA GLY A 142 21.94 -9.02 25.92
C GLY A 142 20.50 -9.28 26.36
N CYS A 143 19.71 -9.92 25.50
CA CYS A 143 18.35 -10.34 25.82
C CYS A 143 18.37 -11.31 27.01
N ARG A 144 17.71 -10.94 28.11
CA ARG A 144 17.44 -11.83 29.25
C ARG A 144 15.99 -12.30 29.20
N PHE A 145 15.78 -13.60 29.31
CA PHE A 145 14.45 -14.18 29.42
C PHE A 145 14.13 -14.49 30.88
N VAL A 146 12.96 -14.07 31.36
CA VAL A 146 12.45 -14.40 32.70
C VAL A 146 11.14 -15.18 32.54
N LEU A 147 11.11 -16.40 33.06
CA LEU A 147 9.90 -17.21 33.16
C LEU A 147 9.17 -16.86 34.46
N GLN A 148 7.90 -16.48 34.39
CA GLN A 148 7.04 -16.29 35.56
C GLN A 148 5.82 -17.20 35.45
N SER A 149 5.59 -18.06 36.45
CA SER A 149 4.35 -18.83 36.56
C SER A 149 3.39 -18.14 37.54
N HIS A 150 2.15 -17.91 37.12
CA HIS A 150 1.07 -17.44 37.98
C HIS A 150 0.24 -18.63 38.45
N LYS A 151 0.78 -19.42 39.39
CA LYS A 151 0.08 -20.24 40.40
C LYS A 151 0.97 -21.36 40.91
N ILE A 152 1.95 -21.03 41.75
CA ILE A 152 2.35 -21.88 42.87
C ILE A 152 2.59 -20.91 44.05
N GLY A 153 1.99 -21.21 45.20
CA GLY A 153 2.14 -20.40 46.41
C GLY A 153 3.61 -20.18 46.77
N ALA A 154 3.86 -19.08 47.47
CA ALA A 154 5.16 -18.61 47.93
C ALA A 154 6.17 -19.72 48.28
N ALA A 155 7.07 -20.05 47.35
CA ALA A 155 8.37 -20.68 47.63
C ALA A 155 9.24 -20.73 46.35
N MET A 156 10.50 -20.28 46.51
CA MET A 156 11.63 -20.42 45.59
C MET A 156 11.56 -19.69 44.25
N PHE A 157 12.03 -18.44 44.25
CA PHE A 157 12.68 -17.85 43.08
C PHE A 157 14.09 -18.45 42.94
N GLN A 158 14.37 -19.16 41.84
CA GLN A 158 15.75 -19.40 41.43
C GLN A 158 15.99 -18.75 40.08
N ARG A 159 16.93 -17.79 40.09
CA ARG A 159 17.41 -17.03 38.95
C ARG A 159 18.33 -17.95 38.14
N ILE A 160 17.97 -18.25 36.90
CA ILE A 160 18.85 -18.99 35.98
C ILE A 160 19.48 -17.95 35.05
N ASP A 161 20.77 -17.67 35.25
CA ASP A 161 21.56 -16.76 34.42
C ASP A 161 22.12 -17.56 33.24
N LEU A 162 21.58 -17.37 32.04
CA LEU A 162 22.16 -17.92 30.81
C LEU A 162 23.15 -16.90 30.23
N SER A 163 24.31 -16.76 30.87
CA SER A 163 25.39 -15.90 30.38
C SER A 163 26.39 -16.71 29.56
N GLN A 164 26.09 -17.01 28.30
CA GLN A 164 27.13 -17.37 27.33
C GLN A 164 26.92 -16.60 26.03
N LYS A 165 28.00 -15.94 25.57
CA LYS A 165 28.07 -15.24 24.27
C LYS A 165 27.97 -16.27 23.15
N TRP A 166 27.05 -16.06 22.21
CA TRP A 166 26.88 -16.91 21.04
C TRP A 166 27.60 -16.29 19.84
N ASP A 167 28.52 -17.05 19.23
CA ASP A 167 29.25 -16.70 18.01
C ASP A 167 28.72 -17.55 16.83
N SER A 168 28.68 -16.97 15.63
CA SER A 168 27.87 -17.43 14.49
C SER A 168 28.38 -18.66 13.73
N ASN A 169 29.51 -19.25 14.14
CA ASN A 169 30.24 -20.22 13.29
C ASN A 169 30.34 -21.66 13.82
N SER A 170 29.65 -22.04 14.90
CA SER A 170 29.70 -23.42 15.41
C SER A 170 28.31 -24.05 15.53
N TRP A 171 27.78 -24.54 14.41
CA TRP A 171 26.62 -25.42 14.38
C TRP A 171 27.06 -26.87 14.58
N SER A 172 27.22 -27.31 15.83
CA SER A 172 27.11 -28.73 16.16
C SER A 172 26.47 -28.91 17.54
N TYR A 173 25.58 -29.89 17.58
CA TYR A 173 24.78 -30.38 18.71
C TYR A 173 25.27 -30.01 20.12
N SER A 174 24.41 -29.35 20.89
CA SER A 174 24.39 -29.50 22.34
C SER A 174 22.95 -29.76 22.80
N GLN A 175 22.66 -31.03 23.08
CA GLN A 175 21.56 -31.39 23.97
C GLN A 175 21.90 -30.82 25.36
N VAL A 176 21.09 -29.91 25.88
CA VAL A 176 21.16 -29.53 27.29
C VAL A 176 19.99 -30.19 28.01
N GLU A 177 20.34 -31.03 28.97
CA GLU A 177 19.47 -31.85 29.81
C GLU A 177 18.44 -31.00 30.58
N LEU A 178 17.16 -31.14 30.23
CA LEU A 178 16.03 -30.79 31.09
C LEU A 178 15.36 -32.05 31.70
N SER A 179 16.03 -33.19 31.63
CA SER A 179 15.48 -34.50 32.01
C SER A 179 15.47 -34.79 33.51
N ALA A 180 16.07 -33.96 34.36
CA ALA A 180 16.26 -34.36 35.76
C ALA A 180 15.05 -34.16 36.70
N ARG A 181 13.97 -33.45 36.33
CA ARG A 181 12.84 -33.18 37.27
C ARG A 181 11.42 -33.16 36.71
N MET A 182 11.19 -33.58 35.46
CA MET A 182 9.84 -33.76 34.92
C MET A 182 9.64 -35.20 34.47
N SER A 183 8.59 -35.86 34.95
CA SER A 183 8.29 -37.29 34.71
C SER A 183 7.84 -37.60 33.27
N ARG A 184 8.08 -36.71 32.30
CA ARG A 184 7.78 -36.90 30.88
C ARG A 184 8.81 -36.18 30.01
N SER A 185 9.31 -36.87 29.00
CA SER A 185 10.18 -36.31 27.97
C SER A 185 9.42 -35.25 27.16
N VAL A 186 9.80 -33.98 27.27
CA VAL A 186 9.33 -32.92 26.37
C VAL A 186 10.31 -32.84 25.20
N ARG A 187 9.82 -33.12 23.99
CA ARG A 187 10.60 -32.92 22.76
C ARG A 187 10.43 -31.46 22.35
N ILE A 188 11.47 -30.65 22.51
CA ILE A 188 11.51 -29.28 22.01
C ILE A 188 12.21 -29.32 20.65
N GLU A 189 11.45 -29.19 19.56
CA GLU A 189 12.02 -28.93 18.23
C GLU A 189 12.22 -27.43 18.07
N LEU A 190 13.48 -26.98 18.18
CA LEU A 190 13.87 -25.64 17.73
C LEU A 190 14.07 -25.71 16.21
N ARG A 191 13.07 -25.34 15.43
CA ARG A 191 13.29 -25.04 14.01
C ARG A 191 14.05 -23.72 13.94
N GLY A 192 15.35 -23.81 13.64
CA GLY A 192 16.18 -22.63 13.44
C GLY A 192 15.62 -21.76 12.33
N ILE A 193 15.19 -20.55 12.68
CA ILE A 193 14.96 -19.48 11.70
C ILE A 193 16.36 -18.99 11.31
N ASN A 194 16.66 -19.06 10.02
CA ASN A 194 17.88 -18.50 9.47
C ASN A 194 17.77 -16.97 9.59
N ILE A 195 18.57 -16.35 10.46
CA ILE A 195 18.46 -14.92 10.84
C ILE A 195 19.01 -13.98 9.73
N ASN A 196 19.11 -14.48 8.49
CA ASN A 196 19.34 -13.65 7.31
C ASN A 196 18.03 -13.20 6.65
N ASP A 197 16.87 -13.65 7.13
CA ASP A 197 15.59 -13.08 6.72
C ASP A 197 15.42 -11.71 7.38
N SER A 198 15.91 -10.69 6.68
CA SER A 198 15.53 -9.30 6.92
C SER A 198 14.01 -9.22 7.05
N VAL A 199 13.52 -8.86 8.24
CA VAL A 199 12.11 -8.50 8.45
C VAL A 199 11.85 -7.24 7.63
N SER A 200 11.43 -7.45 6.39
CA SER A 200 10.86 -6.42 5.53
C SER A 200 9.62 -5.88 6.24
N THR A 201 9.68 -4.64 6.71
CA THR A 201 8.46 -3.88 6.93
C THR A 201 7.82 -3.69 5.57
N ARG A 202 6.85 -4.53 5.22
CA ARG A 202 6.11 -4.42 3.97
C ARG A 202 5.61 -2.98 3.81
N GLN A 203 6.22 -2.22 2.91
CA GLN A 203 5.64 -0.98 2.43
C GLN A 203 4.38 -1.36 1.65
N THR A 204 3.23 -1.29 2.32
CA THR A 204 1.95 -1.49 1.66
C THR A 204 1.78 -0.39 0.61
N LEU A 205 1.37 -0.76 -0.59
CA LEU A 205 0.96 0.19 -1.63
C LEU A 205 -0.08 1.16 -1.02
N ILE A 206 0.22 2.46 -1.01
CA ILE A 206 -0.70 3.47 -0.47
C ILE A 206 -1.72 3.78 -1.56
N ILE A 207 -2.85 3.09 -1.51
CA ILE A 207 -4.05 3.48 -2.27
C ILE A 207 -4.61 4.74 -1.59
N PRO A 208 -4.77 5.88 -2.28
CA PRO A 208 -5.26 7.11 -1.67
C PRO A 208 -6.75 7.00 -1.34
N ASP A 209 -7.15 7.61 -0.23
CA ASP A 209 -8.56 7.87 0.07
C ASP A 209 -9.00 9.08 -0.76
N ILE A 210 -9.69 8.86 -1.89
CA ILE A 210 -10.20 9.93 -2.75
C ILE A 210 -11.65 10.23 -2.35
N PRO A 211 -11.97 11.42 -1.81
CA PRO A 211 -13.33 11.75 -1.41
C PRO A 211 -14.33 11.64 -2.56
N LEU A 212 -15.55 11.17 -2.31
CA LEU A 212 -16.59 11.04 -3.34
C LEU A 212 -16.97 12.37 -4.01
N ASN A 213 -16.78 13.49 -3.32
CA ASN A 213 -17.01 14.83 -3.87
C ASN A 213 -15.78 15.43 -4.57
N ALA A 214 -14.63 14.73 -4.56
CA ALA A 214 -13.41 15.18 -5.21
C ALA A 214 -13.67 15.56 -6.66
N GLN A 215 -13.09 16.68 -7.07
CA GLN A 215 -13.05 17.14 -8.44
C GLN A 215 -11.59 17.28 -8.86
N TRP A 216 -11.34 17.14 -10.16
CA TRP A 216 -10.03 17.39 -10.72
C TRP A 216 -10.06 18.67 -11.53
N VAL A 217 -9.02 19.48 -11.37
CA VAL A 217 -8.78 20.65 -12.21
C VAL A 217 -8.71 20.19 -13.66
N GLN A 218 -9.64 20.65 -14.49
CA GLN A 218 -9.80 20.19 -15.87
C GLN A 218 -8.65 20.63 -16.79
N ASN A 219 -7.75 21.49 -16.32
CA ASN A 219 -6.55 21.91 -17.05
C ASN A 219 -5.41 20.88 -16.88
N GLY A 220 -5.52 19.74 -17.56
CA GLY A 220 -4.49 18.70 -17.51
C GLY A 220 -3.15 19.13 -18.13
N VAL A 221 -2.05 18.73 -17.50
CA VAL A 221 -0.68 19.07 -17.91
C VAL A 221 0.05 17.82 -18.42
N THR A 222 0.71 17.92 -19.57
CA THR A 222 1.59 16.86 -20.07
C THR A 222 2.80 16.71 -19.14
N VAL A 223 3.01 15.53 -18.56
CA VAL A 223 4.11 15.24 -17.63
C VAL A 223 5.11 14.21 -18.15
N ALA A 224 4.77 13.48 -19.22
CA ALA A 224 5.68 12.62 -19.97
C ALA A 224 5.21 12.48 -21.42
N GLY A 225 6.16 12.23 -22.35
CA GLY A 225 5.85 12.12 -23.77
C GLY A 225 5.41 13.45 -24.40
N GLY A 226 4.53 13.39 -25.40
CA GLY A 226 3.97 14.57 -26.07
C GLY A 226 4.83 15.15 -27.21
N HIS A 227 6.04 14.63 -27.41
CA HIS A 227 6.98 15.06 -28.47
C HIS A 227 6.88 14.20 -29.75
N GLY A 228 5.69 13.65 -30.00
CA GLY A 228 5.42 12.76 -31.13
C GLY A 228 5.75 11.29 -30.84
N ILE A 229 5.34 10.43 -31.76
CA ILE A 229 5.64 8.99 -31.74
C ILE A 229 7.12 8.80 -32.08
N GLY A 230 7.85 8.09 -31.23
CA GLY A 230 9.25 7.77 -31.49
C GLY A 230 9.90 7.01 -30.33
N ASN A 231 11.21 6.81 -30.41
CA ASN A 231 12.00 6.03 -29.45
C ASN A 231 13.03 6.86 -28.66
N ALA A 232 13.08 8.18 -28.87
CA ALA A 232 13.85 9.07 -28.01
C ALA A 232 13.32 9.00 -26.56
N THR A 233 14.12 9.42 -25.58
CA THR A 233 13.74 9.31 -24.17
C THR A 233 12.68 10.31 -23.73
N ASP A 234 12.34 11.31 -24.53
CA ASP A 234 11.19 12.23 -24.38
C ASP A 234 9.97 11.82 -25.22
N GLN A 235 10.06 10.71 -25.96
CA GLN A 235 9.01 10.19 -26.84
C GLN A 235 8.48 8.83 -26.34
N LEU A 236 7.21 8.58 -26.65
CA LEU A 236 6.52 7.32 -26.34
C LEU A 236 5.94 6.74 -27.63
N ASN A 237 5.81 5.42 -27.71
CA ASN A 237 5.17 4.72 -28.82
C ASN A 237 4.20 3.65 -28.30
N SER A 238 2.91 3.98 -28.36
CA SER A 238 1.84 3.17 -27.79
C SER A 238 2.04 2.83 -26.29
N PRO A 239 2.20 3.84 -25.41
CA PRO A 239 2.27 3.61 -23.97
C PRO A 239 0.98 2.96 -23.45
N TYR A 240 1.06 2.13 -22.40
CA TYR A 240 -0.11 1.36 -21.94
C TYR A 240 -0.23 1.25 -20.42
N GLY A 241 0.65 0.49 -19.76
CA GLY A 241 0.73 0.40 -18.31
C GLY A 241 1.39 1.63 -17.68
N LEU A 242 0.83 2.11 -16.57
CA LEU A 242 1.36 3.22 -15.77
C LEU A 242 1.29 2.87 -14.29
N PHE A 243 2.41 3.01 -13.62
CA PHE A 243 2.50 3.00 -12.16
C PHE A 243 3.05 4.33 -11.66
N VAL A 244 2.48 4.89 -10.60
CA VAL A 244 2.97 6.10 -9.94
C VAL A 244 3.39 5.73 -8.52
N ASP A 245 4.65 5.96 -8.18
CA ASP A 245 5.21 5.68 -6.85
C ASP A 245 4.92 6.84 -5.87
N ASP A 246 5.17 6.63 -4.57
CA ASP A 246 4.79 7.59 -3.50
C ASP A 246 5.49 8.96 -3.63
N ASP A 247 6.63 9.00 -4.32
CA ASP A 247 7.42 10.20 -4.62
C ASP A 247 7.02 10.85 -5.97
N GLN A 248 5.90 10.43 -6.55
CA GLN A 248 5.39 10.84 -7.87
C GLN A 248 6.29 10.41 -9.04
N THR A 249 7.21 9.47 -8.84
CA THR A 249 7.93 8.84 -9.93
C THR A 249 6.97 7.97 -10.75
N MET A 250 6.88 8.25 -12.05
CA MET A 250 6.10 7.47 -12.99
C MET A 250 6.95 6.36 -13.61
N VAL A 251 6.38 5.16 -13.71
CA VAL A 251 6.94 4.04 -14.48
C VAL A 251 5.94 3.67 -15.56
N ILE A 252 6.39 3.75 -16.82
CA ILE A 252 5.54 3.65 -18.02
C ILE A 252 6.00 2.48 -18.86
N ALA A 253 5.05 1.62 -19.24
CA ALA A 253 5.26 0.56 -20.22
C ALA A 253 5.09 1.14 -21.63
N ASP A 254 6.20 1.23 -22.37
CA ASP A 254 6.28 1.79 -23.72
C ASP A 254 6.33 0.64 -24.73
N ILE A 255 5.14 0.11 -25.06
CA ILE A 255 4.94 -1.20 -25.70
C ILE A 255 5.79 -1.35 -26.97
N ASN A 256 5.63 -0.46 -27.93
CA ASN A 256 6.23 -0.63 -29.26
C ASN A 256 7.73 -0.29 -29.27
N ASN A 257 8.23 0.34 -28.21
CA ASN A 257 9.66 0.56 -28.00
C ASN A 257 10.29 -0.52 -27.11
N HIS A 258 9.53 -1.53 -26.68
CA HIS A 258 10.05 -2.70 -25.98
C HIS A 258 10.84 -2.33 -24.71
N ARG A 259 10.34 -1.36 -23.94
CA ARG A 259 11.02 -0.81 -22.77
C ARG A 259 10.06 -0.36 -21.70
N ILE A 260 10.58 -0.30 -20.47
CA ILE A 260 9.97 0.42 -19.36
C ILE A 260 10.78 1.68 -19.09
N LEU A 261 10.10 2.81 -19.00
CA LEU A 261 10.70 4.11 -18.73
C LEU A 261 10.28 4.63 -17.36
N GLN A 262 11.17 5.36 -16.72
CA GLN A 262 10.92 6.14 -15.51
C GLN A 262 10.94 7.62 -15.83
N TRP A 263 9.97 8.37 -15.30
CA TRP A 263 9.99 9.83 -15.28
C TRP A 263 9.80 10.31 -13.85
N LYS A 264 10.71 11.14 -13.36
CA LYS A 264 10.50 11.84 -12.09
C LYS A 264 9.80 13.16 -12.34
N MET A 265 9.20 13.70 -11.28
CA MET A 265 8.52 14.98 -11.38
C MET A 265 9.49 16.09 -11.80
N GLY A 266 9.17 16.78 -12.90
CA GLY A 266 9.99 17.84 -13.47
C GLY A 266 11.00 17.39 -14.54
N ASP A 267 11.18 16.08 -14.74
CA ASP A 267 12.04 15.58 -15.81
C ASP A 267 11.42 15.87 -17.19
N THR A 268 12.26 16.28 -18.14
CA THR A 268 11.85 16.46 -19.55
C THR A 268 12.07 15.19 -20.38
N LYS A 269 12.85 14.24 -19.87
CA LYS A 269 13.22 12.98 -20.52
C LYS A 269 13.14 11.82 -19.54
N GLY A 270 12.70 10.68 -20.02
CA GLY A 270 12.63 9.44 -19.26
C GLY A 270 13.97 8.74 -19.18
N GLN A 271 14.11 7.90 -18.17
CA GLN A 271 15.23 6.98 -18.00
C GLN A 271 14.74 5.55 -18.28
N VAL A 272 15.44 4.82 -19.14
CA VAL A 272 15.13 3.39 -19.36
C VAL A 272 15.49 2.61 -18.10
N LEU A 273 14.51 1.92 -17.51
CA LEU A 273 14.72 1.03 -16.36
C LEU A 273 14.88 -0.44 -16.77
N ALA A 274 14.16 -0.87 -17.81
CA ALA A 274 14.16 -2.24 -18.30
C ALA A 274 13.92 -2.28 -19.80
N GLY A 275 14.48 -3.29 -20.47
CA GLY A 275 14.41 -3.43 -21.93
C GLY A 275 15.21 -2.34 -22.68
N GLY A 276 14.73 -1.97 -23.87
CA GLY A 276 15.42 -1.01 -24.74
C GLY A 276 16.58 -1.59 -25.56
N ASN A 277 16.93 -2.87 -25.36
CA ASN A 277 17.95 -3.60 -26.12
C ASN A 277 17.36 -4.37 -27.33
N GLY A 278 16.34 -3.79 -27.95
CA GLY A 278 15.54 -4.39 -29.01
C GLY A 278 14.48 -5.38 -28.49
N GLN A 279 13.53 -5.71 -29.37
CA GLN A 279 12.52 -6.74 -29.12
C GLN A 279 13.18 -8.12 -28.98
N GLY A 280 12.71 -8.91 -28.01
CA GLY A 280 13.06 -10.32 -27.94
C GLY A 280 12.91 -10.90 -26.54
N SER A 281 13.32 -12.17 -26.41
CA SER A 281 13.13 -12.99 -25.22
C SER A 281 14.39 -13.18 -24.37
N ARG A 282 15.50 -12.50 -24.71
CA ARG A 282 16.68 -12.50 -23.82
C ARG A 282 16.35 -11.80 -22.49
N LEU A 283 17.19 -12.03 -21.48
CA LEU A 283 16.98 -11.46 -20.15
C LEU A 283 17.24 -9.95 -20.08
N ASP A 284 17.95 -9.39 -21.07
CA ASP A 284 18.18 -7.96 -21.27
C ASP A 284 17.13 -7.30 -22.20
N GLN A 285 16.15 -8.06 -22.68
CA GLN A 285 15.14 -7.62 -23.65
C GLN A 285 13.71 -7.75 -23.10
N LEU A 286 12.79 -6.99 -23.70
CA LEU A 286 11.36 -7.11 -23.48
C LEU A 286 10.64 -7.24 -24.83
N GLU A 287 9.47 -7.86 -24.83
CA GLU A 287 8.60 -8.00 -25.99
C GLU A 287 7.21 -7.45 -25.71
N GLN A 288 6.94 -6.21 -26.16
CA GLN A 288 5.65 -5.54 -25.96
C GLN A 288 5.22 -5.54 -24.49
N PRO A 289 6.00 -4.92 -23.58
CA PRO A 289 5.63 -4.87 -22.17
C PRO A 289 4.32 -4.10 -22.01
N ARG A 290 3.25 -4.78 -21.60
CA ARG A 290 1.89 -4.22 -21.54
C ARG A 290 1.64 -3.48 -20.24
N ASP A 291 2.08 -4.07 -19.13
CA ASP A 291 1.77 -3.58 -17.79
C ASP A 291 2.98 -3.70 -16.88
N VAL A 292 3.04 -2.86 -15.86
CA VAL A 292 4.17 -2.80 -14.93
C VAL A 292 3.71 -2.37 -13.54
N LEU A 293 4.22 -3.03 -12.51
CA LEU A 293 4.05 -2.64 -11.11
C LEU A 293 5.40 -2.67 -10.38
N ILE A 294 5.48 -1.94 -9.27
CA ILE A 294 6.67 -1.94 -8.42
C ILE A 294 6.43 -2.86 -7.23
N ASP A 295 7.28 -3.88 -7.09
CA ASP A 295 7.41 -4.64 -5.86
C ASP A 295 8.35 -3.90 -4.91
N LYS A 296 7.76 -3.18 -3.95
CA LYS A 296 8.50 -2.41 -2.93
C LYS A 296 9.28 -3.33 -1.98
N GLU A 297 8.86 -4.59 -1.80
CA GLU A 297 9.55 -5.52 -0.90
C GLU A 297 10.93 -5.92 -1.45
N THR A 298 11.01 -6.11 -2.78
CA THR A 298 12.26 -6.50 -3.47
C THR A 298 12.91 -5.35 -4.23
N ASN A 299 12.32 -4.15 -4.17
CA ASN A 299 12.67 -2.99 -4.99
C ASN A 299 12.87 -3.37 -6.47
N SER A 300 11.86 -4.02 -7.05
CA SER A 300 11.90 -4.54 -8.41
C SER A 300 10.68 -4.11 -9.21
N LEU A 301 10.83 -4.04 -10.54
CA LEU A 301 9.71 -3.98 -11.47
C LEU A 301 9.17 -5.39 -11.69
N ILE A 302 7.85 -5.55 -11.70
CA ILE A 302 7.18 -6.74 -12.20
C ILE A 302 6.47 -6.34 -13.49
N ILE A 303 6.87 -6.95 -14.60
CA ILE A 303 6.53 -6.52 -15.95
C ILE A 303 5.76 -7.62 -16.66
N CYS A 304 4.57 -7.27 -17.16
CA CYS A 304 3.72 -8.10 -18.00
C CYS A 304 4.18 -7.95 -19.44
N GLU A 305 4.55 -9.05 -20.09
CA GLU A 305 4.78 -9.07 -21.54
C GLU A 305 4.05 -10.25 -22.18
N GLU A 306 4.00 -10.32 -23.51
CA GLU A 306 3.02 -11.16 -24.20
C GLU A 306 2.96 -12.61 -23.69
N ASN A 307 4.11 -13.22 -23.39
CA ASN A 307 4.21 -14.64 -23.03
C ASN A 307 4.77 -14.93 -21.63
N ARG A 308 5.16 -13.91 -20.85
CA ARG A 308 5.82 -14.08 -19.55
C ARG A 308 5.62 -12.87 -18.64
N VAL A 309 5.94 -13.06 -17.36
CA VAL A 309 6.17 -11.98 -16.42
C VAL A 309 7.66 -11.95 -16.09
N MET A 310 8.24 -10.75 -16.19
CA MET A 310 9.62 -10.49 -15.80
C MET A 310 9.67 -9.78 -14.45
N GLN A 311 10.65 -10.12 -13.63
CA GLN A 311 11.08 -9.32 -12.49
C GLN A 311 12.41 -8.64 -12.83
N TRP A 312 12.48 -7.33 -12.66
CA TRP A 312 13.68 -6.55 -12.97
C TRP A 312 14.09 -5.73 -11.76
N SER A 313 15.27 -6.01 -11.21
CA SER A 313 15.80 -5.29 -10.05
C SER A 313 16.01 -3.81 -10.35
N ARG A 314 15.63 -2.93 -9.42
CA ARG A 314 15.91 -1.48 -9.52
C ARG A 314 17.20 -1.08 -8.80
N HIS A 315 17.96 -2.07 -8.30
CA HIS A 315 19.27 -1.81 -7.69
C HIS A 315 20.30 -1.42 -8.76
N SER A 316 21.16 -0.45 -8.44
CA SER A 316 22.17 0.06 -9.35
C SER A 316 23.07 -1.05 -9.92
N GLY A 317 23.28 -1.05 -11.24
CA GLY A 317 24.19 -1.98 -11.92
C GLY A 317 23.54 -3.29 -12.40
N THR A 318 22.25 -3.51 -12.15
CA THR A 318 21.52 -4.65 -12.70
C THR A 318 20.97 -4.33 -14.10
N THR A 319 21.27 -5.19 -15.08
CA THR A 319 20.86 -5.01 -16.49
C THR A 319 20.08 -6.20 -17.04
N LEU A 320 19.94 -7.27 -16.26
CA LEU A 320 19.22 -8.48 -16.62
C LEU A 320 17.98 -8.61 -15.75
N GLY A 321 16.86 -8.93 -16.36
CA GLY A 321 15.65 -9.38 -15.67
C GLY A 321 15.65 -10.89 -15.44
N GLU A 322 14.70 -11.34 -14.63
CA GLU A 322 14.45 -12.74 -14.32
C GLU A 322 13.02 -13.11 -14.74
N ILE A 323 12.85 -14.29 -15.33
CA ILE A 323 11.52 -14.80 -15.69
C ILE A 323 10.89 -15.37 -14.42
N VAL A 324 9.80 -14.76 -13.93
CA VAL A 324 9.10 -15.24 -12.74
C VAL A 324 7.89 -16.11 -13.07
N ILE A 325 7.28 -15.92 -14.24
CA ILE A 325 6.17 -16.73 -14.76
C ILE A 325 6.32 -16.83 -16.29
N ASP A 326 6.23 -18.02 -16.87
CA ASP A 326 6.34 -18.25 -18.32
C ASP A 326 5.09 -18.92 -18.92
N LYS A 327 5.02 -18.98 -20.25
CA LYS A 327 3.95 -19.68 -21.02
C LYS A 327 2.54 -19.19 -20.69
N ILE A 328 2.44 -17.90 -20.41
CA ILE A 328 1.20 -17.20 -20.15
C ILE A 328 0.78 -16.36 -21.36
N SER A 329 -0.30 -15.62 -21.22
CA SER A 329 -0.77 -14.66 -22.21
C SER A 329 -1.13 -13.38 -21.46
N CYS A 330 -0.12 -12.68 -20.93
CA CYS A 330 -0.32 -11.61 -19.97
C CYS A 330 -0.90 -10.37 -20.67
N SER A 331 -1.96 -9.77 -20.10
CA SER A 331 -2.51 -8.50 -20.59
C SER A 331 -2.70 -7.45 -19.51
N GLY A 332 -2.68 -7.85 -18.24
CA GLY A 332 -2.71 -6.96 -17.08
C GLY A 332 -2.18 -7.68 -15.85
N LEU A 333 -1.65 -6.90 -14.91
CA LEU A 333 -1.04 -7.38 -13.67
C LEU A 333 -1.65 -6.69 -12.45
N ALA A 334 -1.75 -7.45 -11.36
CA ALA A 334 -1.96 -6.91 -10.03
C ALA A 334 -1.18 -7.75 -9.01
N MET A 335 -0.86 -7.16 -7.87
CA MET A 335 -0.19 -7.86 -6.77
C MET A 335 -0.88 -7.51 -5.45
N ASP A 336 -1.19 -8.53 -4.65
CA ASP A 336 -1.76 -8.32 -3.32
C ASP A 336 -0.68 -8.10 -2.25
N ASP A 337 -1.11 -7.77 -1.03
CA ASP A 337 -0.26 -7.52 0.14
C ASP A 337 0.49 -8.77 0.63
N GLN A 338 0.08 -9.95 0.17
CA GLN A 338 0.72 -11.25 0.38
C GLN A 338 1.70 -11.61 -0.73
N ARG A 339 1.93 -10.71 -1.70
CA ARG A 339 2.79 -10.90 -2.88
C ARG A 339 2.35 -12.05 -3.78
N TRP A 340 1.04 -12.33 -3.85
CA TRP A 340 0.48 -13.11 -4.95
C TRP A 340 0.34 -12.23 -6.18
N LEU A 341 0.81 -12.74 -7.30
CA LEU A 341 0.69 -12.07 -8.59
C LEU A 341 -0.57 -12.55 -9.30
N TYR A 342 -1.42 -11.62 -9.69
CA TYR A 342 -2.62 -11.87 -10.48
C TYR A 342 -2.31 -11.46 -11.91
N VAL A 343 -2.67 -12.32 -12.86
CA VAL A 343 -2.41 -12.16 -14.28
C VAL A 343 -3.71 -12.30 -15.02
N SER A 344 -4.07 -11.27 -15.80
CA SER A 344 -5.14 -11.38 -16.77
C SER A 344 -4.66 -12.10 -18.04
N HIS A 345 -5.34 -13.19 -18.40
CA HIS A 345 -5.09 -13.93 -19.63
C HIS A 345 -6.12 -13.58 -20.70
N ALA A 346 -5.95 -12.45 -21.39
CA ALA A 346 -6.95 -11.95 -22.35
C ALA A 346 -7.36 -13.00 -23.39
N ARG A 347 -6.40 -13.69 -23.99
CA ARG A 347 -6.65 -14.73 -25.02
C ARG A 347 -7.30 -16.01 -24.47
N ARG A 348 -7.23 -16.23 -23.16
CA ARG A 348 -7.83 -17.40 -22.48
C ARG A 348 -9.14 -17.06 -21.75
N ASN A 349 -9.52 -15.78 -21.69
CA ASN A 349 -10.74 -15.31 -21.02
C ASN A 349 -10.80 -15.71 -19.53
N GLU A 350 -9.67 -15.58 -18.84
CA GLU A 350 -9.54 -15.94 -17.44
C GLU A 350 -8.54 -15.05 -16.72
N VAL A 351 -8.65 -14.98 -15.39
CA VAL A 351 -7.63 -14.39 -14.51
C VAL A 351 -7.12 -15.48 -13.58
N ARG A 352 -5.81 -15.55 -13.44
CA ARG A 352 -5.13 -16.52 -12.57
C ARG A 352 -4.23 -15.82 -11.58
N ARG A 353 -4.12 -16.38 -10.37
CA ARG A 353 -3.16 -15.96 -9.35
C ARG A 353 -2.00 -16.94 -9.21
N TYR A 354 -0.80 -16.42 -9.01
CA TYR A 354 0.46 -17.12 -8.98
C TYR A 354 1.24 -16.71 -7.74
N GLN A 355 1.92 -17.67 -7.13
CA GLN A 355 3.01 -17.35 -6.21
C GLN A 355 4.24 -17.03 -7.06
N ILE A 356 5.01 -16.01 -6.71
CA ILE A 356 6.26 -15.68 -7.42
C ILE A 356 7.20 -16.91 -7.38
N GLY A 357 7.70 -17.34 -8.54
CA GLY A 357 8.49 -18.57 -8.71
C GLY A 357 7.67 -19.88 -8.76
N GLY A 358 6.35 -19.79 -8.63
CA GLY A 358 5.43 -20.92 -8.76
C GLY A 358 5.22 -21.35 -10.22
N LYS A 359 5.03 -22.65 -10.45
CA LYS A 359 4.89 -23.24 -11.79
C LYS A 359 3.47 -23.26 -12.36
N SER A 360 2.46 -22.95 -11.53
CA SER A 360 1.05 -23.04 -11.91
C SER A 360 0.21 -21.97 -11.24
N GLY A 361 -0.73 -21.38 -11.98
CA GLY A 361 -1.64 -20.37 -11.47
C GLY A 361 -3.03 -20.92 -11.17
N ASN A 362 -3.61 -20.50 -10.05
CA ASN A 362 -4.96 -20.85 -9.64
C ASN A 362 -5.97 -19.91 -10.33
N LEU A 363 -7.04 -20.46 -10.90
CA LEU A 363 -8.14 -19.69 -11.49
C LEU A 363 -8.85 -18.87 -10.40
N VAL A 364 -9.09 -17.58 -10.66
CA VAL A 364 -9.78 -16.68 -9.72
C VAL A 364 -10.93 -15.89 -10.35
N ALA A 365 -10.99 -15.80 -11.69
CA ALA A 365 -12.14 -15.24 -12.41
C ALA A 365 -12.21 -15.82 -13.84
N GLY A 366 -13.42 -15.98 -14.37
CA GLY A 366 -13.65 -16.54 -15.71
C GLY A 366 -13.34 -18.04 -15.82
N GLY A 367 -12.67 -18.46 -16.90
CA GLY A 367 -12.21 -19.84 -17.09
C GLY A 367 -13.22 -20.80 -17.74
N ASN A 368 -14.44 -20.33 -18.03
CA ASN A 368 -15.49 -21.11 -18.71
C ASN A 368 -15.61 -20.76 -20.21
N GLY A 369 -14.48 -20.37 -20.83
CA GLY A 369 -14.45 -19.88 -22.20
C GLY A 369 -14.96 -18.44 -22.36
N ARG A 370 -15.02 -18.00 -23.63
CA ARG A 370 -15.52 -16.68 -24.02
C ARG A 370 -17.04 -16.61 -23.82
N GLY A 371 -17.54 -15.56 -23.17
CA GLY A 371 -18.99 -15.35 -23.04
C GLY A 371 -19.37 -14.07 -22.30
N THR A 372 -20.68 -13.82 -22.21
CA THR A 372 -21.27 -12.63 -21.58
C THR A 372 -21.90 -12.90 -20.21
N SER A 373 -21.98 -14.16 -19.78
CA SER A 373 -22.50 -14.53 -18.45
C SER A 373 -21.60 -14.01 -17.33
N LEU A 374 -22.06 -14.07 -16.08
CA LEU A 374 -21.27 -13.71 -14.90
C LEU A 374 -20.18 -14.75 -14.55
N LYS A 375 -20.15 -15.90 -15.23
CA LYS A 375 -19.14 -16.97 -15.05
C LYS A 375 -18.06 -16.98 -16.14
N THR A 376 -18.22 -16.13 -17.15
CA THR A 376 -17.37 -16.06 -18.35
C THR A 376 -16.83 -14.65 -18.54
N LEU A 377 -15.68 -14.55 -19.19
CA LEU A 377 -15.08 -13.27 -19.60
C LEU A 377 -14.94 -13.23 -21.13
N ASN A 378 -14.62 -12.08 -21.66
CA ASN A 378 -14.36 -11.83 -23.06
C ASN A 378 -13.24 -10.78 -23.19
N TYR A 379 -12.03 -11.25 -23.49
CA TYR A 379 -10.84 -10.43 -23.64
C TYR A 379 -10.53 -9.54 -22.41
N PRO A 380 -10.33 -10.13 -21.20
CA PRO A 380 -10.03 -9.35 -20.00
C PRO A 380 -8.65 -8.68 -20.09
N THR A 381 -8.57 -7.36 -19.95
CA THR A 381 -7.32 -6.59 -20.16
C THR A 381 -6.68 -6.16 -18.85
N TYR A 382 -7.33 -5.28 -18.09
CA TYR A 382 -6.86 -4.77 -16.80
C TYR A 382 -7.51 -5.50 -15.63
N ILE A 383 -6.77 -5.54 -14.52
CA ILE A 383 -7.24 -6.10 -13.25
C ILE A 383 -6.80 -5.24 -12.07
N PHE A 384 -7.56 -5.31 -10.98
CA PHE A 384 -7.18 -4.78 -9.66
C PHE A 384 -7.56 -5.79 -8.59
N VAL A 385 -6.79 -5.85 -7.52
CA VAL A 385 -7.05 -6.73 -6.39
C VAL A 385 -7.11 -5.89 -5.12
N ASP A 386 -8.24 -5.96 -4.41
CA ASP A 386 -8.41 -5.25 -3.15
C ASP A 386 -7.83 -6.01 -1.95
N ARG A 387 -7.88 -5.37 -0.77
CA ARG A 387 -7.36 -5.95 0.49
C ARG A 387 -8.14 -7.19 0.96
N GLN A 388 -9.34 -7.42 0.44
CA GLN A 388 -10.13 -8.63 0.69
C GLN A 388 -9.84 -9.72 -0.36
N GLN A 389 -8.88 -9.49 -1.26
CA GLN A 389 -8.54 -10.34 -2.39
C GLN A 389 -9.71 -10.54 -3.35
N ALA A 390 -10.64 -9.59 -3.44
CA ALA A 390 -11.58 -9.53 -4.54
C ALA A 390 -10.86 -9.01 -5.79
N VAL A 391 -11.17 -9.62 -6.93
CA VAL A 391 -10.55 -9.29 -8.22
C VAL A 391 -11.56 -8.52 -9.06
N TYR A 392 -11.21 -7.29 -9.41
CA TYR A 392 -11.93 -6.48 -10.38
C TYR A 392 -11.30 -6.74 -11.74
N VAL A 393 -12.11 -7.12 -12.73
CA VAL A 393 -11.63 -7.46 -14.07
C VAL A 393 -12.33 -6.56 -15.09
N LEU A 394 -11.52 -5.94 -15.94
CA LEU A 394 -12.01 -5.19 -17.08
C LEU A 394 -12.32 -6.15 -18.22
N ASP A 395 -13.59 -6.50 -18.34
CA ASP A 395 -14.13 -7.42 -19.36
C ASP A 395 -14.36 -6.65 -20.66
N CYS A 396 -13.25 -6.28 -21.31
CA CYS A 396 -13.14 -5.23 -22.32
C CYS A 396 -14.13 -5.38 -23.49
N ASP A 397 -14.21 -6.58 -24.09
CA ASP A 397 -15.11 -6.84 -25.23
C ASP A 397 -16.58 -6.99 -24.82
N ASN A 398 -16.85 -7.11 -23.51
CA ASN A 398 -18.21 -7.06 -22.96
C ASN A 398 -18.56 -5.68 -22.38
N HIS A 399 -17.66 -4.70 -22.49
CA HIS A 399 -17.88 -3.30 -22.09
C HIS A 399 -18.34 -3.12 -20.63
N ARG A 400 -17.68 -3.85 -19.72
CA ARG A 400 -18.06 -3.85 -18.30
C ARG A 400 -16.86 -4.10 -17.39
N VAL A 401 -17.02 -3.74 -16.14
CA VAL A 401 -16.15 -4.17 -15.04
C VAL A 401 -16.91 -5.17 -14.19
N VAL A 402 -16.28 -6.30 -13.90
CA VAL A 402 -16.88 -7.35 -13.09
C VAL A 402 -15.97 -7.65 -11.90
N LYS A 403 -16.55 -7.69 -10.68
CA LYS A 403 -15.90 -7.99 -9.42
C LYS A 403 -16.15 -9.45 -9.02
N TRP A 404 -15.10 -10.20 -8.77
CA TRP A 404 -15.16 -11.53 -8.14
C TRP A 404 -14.66 -11.44 -6.71
N ASN A 405 -15.55 -11.68 -5.75
CA ASN A 405 -15.12 -11.87 -4.37
C ASN A 405 -14.27 -13.14 -4.26
N LYS A 406 -13.35 -13.18 -3.30
CA LYS A 406 -12.47 -14.34 -3.08
C LYS A 406 -13.28 -15.64 -2.94
N GLY A 407 -13.05 -16.58 -3.87
CA GLY A 407 -13.72 -17.88 -3.89
C GLY A 407 -15.11 -17.89 -4.52
N ALA A 408 -15.58 -16.79 -5.09
CA ALA A 408 -16.86 -16.74 -5.79
C ALA A 408 -16.83 -17.54 -7.10
N GLU A 409 -17.93 -18.22 -7.42
CA GLU A 409 -18.08 -18.95 -8.69
C GLU A 409 -18.49 -18.04 -9.86
N GLU A 410 -19.06 -16.88 -9.56
CA GLU A 410 -19.51 -15.89 -10.54
C GLU A 410 -19.21 -14.47 -10.04
N GLY A 411 -19.14 -13.54 -10.99
CA GLY A 411 -18.82 -12.15 -10.74
C GLY A 411 -20.05 -11.28 -10.60
N ILE A 412 -19.84 -10.04 -10.17
CA ILE A 412 -20.87 -9.01 -10.02
C ILE A 412 -20.46 -7.84 -10.94
N VAL A 413 -21.36 -7.40 -11.82
CA VAL A 413 -21.10 -6.21 -12.64
C VAL A 413 -21.11 -4.99 -11.72
N VAL A 414 -20.02 -4.22 -11.74
CA VAL A 414 -19.82 -3.03 -10.88
C VAL A 414 -19.66 -1.73 -11.67
N ALA A 415 -19.49 -1.80 -12.99
CA ALA A 415 -19.61 -0.67 -13.91
C ALA A 415 -19.90 -1.16 -15.33
N GLY A 416 -20.60 -0.35 -16.13
CA GLY A 416 -21.05 -0.73 -17.46
C GLY A 416 -22.09 -1.86 -17.41
N GLY A 417 -22.10 -2.71 -18.44
CA GLY A 417 -22.97 -3.90 -18.51
C GLY A 417 -24.29 -3.70 -19.24
N GLU A 418 -24.69 -2.45 -19.52
CA GLU A 418 -25.87 -2.10 -20.34
C GLU A 418 -25.54 -2.05 -21.86
N GLY A 419 -24.60 -2.89 -22.29
CA GLY A 419 -24.08 -2.91 -23.67
C GLY A 419 -23.07 -1.80 -23.97
N ALA A 420 -22.58 -1.82 -25.21
CA ALA A 420 -21.64 -0.83 -25.74
C ALA A 420 -22.33 0.52 -25.93
N GLY A 421 -21.71 1.61 -25.49
CA GLY A 421 -22.23 2.96 -25.73
C GLY A 421 -21.57 4.04 -24.89
N ASN A 422 -22.16 5.24 -24.90
CA ASN A 422 -21.60 6.43 -24.25
C ASN A 422 -22.50 7.02 -23.14
N ALA A 423 -23.63 6.36 -22.83
CA ALA A 423 -24.45 6.73 -21.68
C ALA A 423 -23.65 6.60 -20.37
N LEU A 424 -24.13 7.22 -19.28
CA LEU A 424 -23.47 7.13 -17.97
C LEU A 424 -23.54 5.72 -17.35
N THR A 425 -24.39 4.85 -17.88
CA THR A 425 -24.49 3.42 -17.50
C THR A 425 -23.68 2.50 -18.43
N GLN A 426 -23.10 3.04 -19.51
CA GLN A 426 -22.43 2.28 -20.55
C GLN A 426 -20.94 2.61 -20.61
N LEU A 427 -20.18 1.67 -21.18
CA LEU A 427 -18.76 1.82 -21.51
C LEU A 427 -18.57 1.42 -22.98
N LEU A 428 -17.45 1.81 -23.57
CA LEU A 428 -17.03 1.41 -24.92
C LEU A 428 -15.54 1.07 -24.94
N TYR A 429 -15.25 -0.22 -25.11
CA TYR A 429 -13.91 -0.83 -25.05
C TYR A 429 -13.00 -0.24 -23.94
N PRO A 430 -13.44 -0.26 -22.67
CA PRO A 430 -12.70 0.37 -21.60
C PRO A 430 -11.34 -0.31 -21.38
N ASN A 431 -10.32 0.46 -21.00
CA ASN A 431 -8.95 -0.04 -20.97
C ASN A 431 -8.03 0.57 -19.90
N GLY A 432 -8.55 0.62 -18.67
CA GLY A 432 -7.81 0.96 -17.47
C GLY A 432 -8.78 0.92 -16.31
N LEU A 433 -8.34 0.45 -15.14
CA LEU A 433 -9.19 0.44 -13.96
C LEU A 433 -8.37 0.67 -12.69
N TYR A 434 -8.97 1.32 -11.71
CA TYR A 434 -8.40 1.54 -10.39
C TYR A 434 -9.53 1.53 -9.36
N VAL A 435 -9.27 1.00 -8.16
CA VAL A 435 -10.24 1.06 -7.06
C VAL A 435 -9.58 1.72 -5.87
N ASP A 436 -10.20 2.78 -5.34
CA ASP A 436 -9.70 3.45 -4.14
C ASP A 436 -10.09 2.69 -2.85
N THR A 437 -9.63 3.18 -1.70
CA THR A 437 -9.92 2.60 -0.38
C THR A 437 -11.37 2.77 0.07
N LEU A 438 -12.15 3.62 -0.59
CA LEU A 438 -13.58 3.80 -0.36
C LEU A 438 -14.42 2.91 -1.29
N ASN A 439 -13.79 1.96 -1.98
CA ASN A 439 -14.39 1.09 -3.00
C ASN A 439 -14.98 1.86 -4.19
N THR A 440 -14.52 3.09 -4.45
CA THR A 440 -14.87 3.80 -5.68
C THR A 440 -14.06 3.21 -6.83
N LEU A 441 -14.76 2.72 -7.83
CA LEU A 441 -14.17 2.23 -9.07
C LEU A 441 -13.97 3.38 -10.04
N TYR A 442 -12.77 3.48 -10.61
CA TYR A 442 -12.43 4.37 -11.70
C TYR A 442 -12.16 3.54 -12.95
N VAL A 443 -12.60 4.02 -14.12
CA VAL A 443 -12.48 3.31 -15.39
C VAL A 443 -12.05 4.29 -16.47
N ALA A 444 -11.05 3.92 -17.26
CA ALA A 444 -10.76 4.58 -18.53
C ALA A 444 -11.70 4.00 -19.59
N ASP A 445 -12.68 4.79 -20.00
CA ASP A 445 -13.67 4.45 -21.01
C ASP A 445 -13.11 4.88 -22.38
N SER A 446 -12.20 4.03 -22.89
CA SER A 446 -11.19 4.42 -23.86
C SER A 446 -11.73 4.92 -25.19
N GLU A 447 -12.72 4.25 -25.78
CA GLU A 447 -13.29 4.68 -27.07
C GLU A 447 -14.36 5.78 -26.91
N ASN A 448 -14.64 6.19 -25.67
CA ASN A 448 -15.40 7.40 -25.36
C ASN A 448 -14.48 8.55 -24.85
N ASP A 449 -13.16 8.37 -24.92
CA ASP A 449 -12.14 9.40 -24.61
C ASP A 449 -12.30 10.06 -23.23
N ARG A 450 -12.73 9.28 -22.23
CA ARG A 450 -13.07 9.80 -20.89
C ARG A 450 -12.63 8.86 -19.77
N LEU A 451 -12.40 9.43 -18.59
CA LEU A 451 -12.32 8.66 -17.35
C LEU A 451 -13.59 8.87 -16.55
N MET A 452 -14.09 7.79 -15.98
CA MET A 452 -15.33 7.76 -15.23
C MET A 452 -15.11 7.15 -13.84
N ARG A 453 -15.92 7.56 -12.87
CA ARG A 453 -15.98 6.94 -11.54
C ARG A 453 -17.36 6.37 -11.23
N TRP A 454 -17.37 5.28 -10.49
CA TRP A 454 -18.53 4.60 -9.90
C TRP A 454 -18.28 4.40 -8.41
N PRO A 455 -18.95 5.18 -7.54
CA PRO A 455 -19.02 4.85 -6.12
C PRO A 455 -19.61 3.46 -5.88
N GLU A 456 -19.28 2.81 -4.78
CA GLU A 456 -19.83 1.50 -4.44
C GLU A 456 -21.37 1.52 -4.44
N GLY A 457 -21.98 0.60 -5.18
CA GLY A 457 -23.43 0.50 -5.34
C GLY A 457 -24.07 1.50 -6.32
N ALA A 458 -23.29 2.36 -6.99
CA ALA A 458 -23.81 3.28 -7.98
C ALA A 458 -24.33 2.53 -9.23
N THR A 459 -25.49 2.95 -9.74
CA THR A 459 -26.09 2.39 -10.97
C THR A 459 -25.58 3.04 -12.25
N GLN A 460 -24.94 4.21 -12.14
CA GLN A 460 -24.35 4.95 -13.24
C GLN A 460 -23.08 5.67 -12.77
N GLY A 461 -22.18 5.96 -13.70
CA GLY A 461 -20.92 6.61 -13.44
C GLY A 461 -21.01 8.12 -13.55
N THR A 462 -19.91 8.79 -13.24
CA THR A 462 -19.72 10.22 -13.47
C THR A 462 -18.39 10.43 -14.18
N VAL A 463 -18.38 11.26 -15.23
CA VAL A 463 -17.14 11.64 -15.92
C VAL A 463 -16.31 12.53 -15.00
N ILE A 464 -15.02 12.21 -14.83
CA ILE A 464 -14.10 12.98 -13.98
C ILE A 464 -13.12 13.85 -14.78
N VAL A 465 -12.66 13.36 -15.93
CA VAL A 465 -11.84 14.08 -16.92
C VAL A 465 -12.09 13.49 -18.31
N GLY A 466 -11.76 14.25 -19.37
CA GLY A 466 -12.03 13.86 -20.76
C GLY A 466 -13.50 14.01 -21.16
N GLY A 467 -13.91 13.30 -22.21
CA GLY A 467 -15.28 13.37 -22.75
C GLY A 467 -15.56 14.61 -23.61
N ASN A 468 -14.53 15.39 -23.95
CA ASN A 468 -14.62 16.61 -24.77
C ASN A 468 -14.17 16.37 -26.23
N GLY A 469 -14.37 15.14 -26.70
CA GLY A 469 -13.87 14.63 -27.97
C GLY A 469 -12.36 14.36 -27.99
N PRO A 470 -11.89 13.55 -28.95
CA PRO A 470 -10.47 13.26 -29.11
C PRO A 470 -9.71 14.51 -29.54
N GLY A 471 -8.58 14.79 -28.90
CA GLY A 471 -7.79 15.97 -29.21
C GLY A 471 -6.59 16.14 -28.30
N ARG A 472 -5.81 17.21 -28.50
CA ARG A 472 -4.59 17.50 -27.73
C ARG A 472 -4.76 18.58 -26.66
N GLY A 473 -5.96 19.14 -26.52
CA GLY A 473 -6.30 20.09 -25.47
C GLY A 473 -6.07 19.51 -24.06
N ALA A 474 -6.04 20.39 -23.06
CA ALA A 474 -5.74 20.04 -21.68
C ALA A 474 -6.70 18.98 -21.08
N ASN A 475 -7.96 19.00 -21.53
CA ASN A 475 -9.00 18.02 -21.15
C ASN A 475 -9.58 17.25 -22.34
N GLN A 476 -8.79 17.12 -23.40
CA GLN A 476 -9.11 16.25 -24.54
C GLN A 476 -8.14 15.09 -24.48
N LEU A 477 -8.67 13.91 -24.15
CA LEU A 477 -7.95 12.66 -24.18
C LEU A 477 -8.23 11.98 -25.52
N HIS A 478 -7.38 11.07 -25.94
CA HIS A 478 -7.59 10.24 -27.11
C HIS A 478 -7.16 8.80 -26.79
N ASN A 479 -8.13 7.90 -26.68
CA ASN A 479 -7.93 6.50 -26.30
C ASN A 479 -7.15 6.35 -24.97
N PRO A 480 -7.66 6.87 -23.84
CA PRO A 480 -6.97 6.73 -22.55
C PRO A 480 -6.83 5.27 -22.14
N ARG A 481 -5.65 4.88 -21.64
CA ARG A 481 -5.31 3.50 -21.24
C ARG A 481 -5.11 3.39 -19.71
N GLY A 482 -3.97 2.86 -19.28
CA GLY A 482 -3.58 2.82 -17.88
C GLY A 482 -3.55 4.21 -17.25
N PHE A 483 -4.00 4.28 -16.01
CA PHE A 483 -3.96 5.49 -15.21
C PHE A 483 -3.69 5.12 -13.76
N SER A 484 -3.24 6.09 -12.98
CA SER A 484 -2.96 5.91 -11.56
C SER A 484 -3.16 7.21 -10.80
N PHE A 485 -3.26 7.11 -9.48
CA PHE A 485 -3.33 8.26 -8.59
C PHE A 485 -2.07 8.32 -7.75
N ASP A 486 -1.55 9.53 -7.51
CA ASP A 486 -0.53 9.71 -6.47
C ASP A 486 -1.16 9.70 -5.07
N ARG A 487 -0.33 9.71 -4.03
CA ARG A 487 -0.77 9.75 -2.63
C ARG A 487 -1.64 10.96 -2.25
N HIS A 488 -1.65 12.01 -3.06
CA HIS A 488 -2.46 13.20 -2.84
C HIS A 488 -3.80 13.14 -3.59
N GLY A 489 -4.03 12.10 -4.41
CA GLY A 489 -5.22 11.96 -5.26
C GLY A 489 -5.10 12.65 -6.64
N ASN A 490 -3.90 13.12 -7.01
CA ASN A 490 -3.67 13.65 -8.36
C ASN A 490 -3.73 12.49 -9.37
N LEU A 491 -4.44 12.70 -10.46
CA LEU A 491 -4.67 11.70 -11.49
C LEU A 491 -3.63 11.80 -12.60
N TYR A 492 -3.04 10.66 -12.98
CA TYR A 492 -2.12 10.53 -14.09
C TYR A 492 -2.70 9.53 -15.10
N VAL A 493 -2.88 9.96 -16.35
CA VAL A 493 -3.54 9.17 -17.40
C VAL A 493 -2.61 8.99 -18.58
N ILE A 494 -2.43 7.74 -19.03
CA ILE A 494 -1.87 7.49 -20.35
C ILE A 494 -2.91 7.88 -21.40
N ASP A 495 -2.63 8.98 -22.09
CA ASP A 495 -3.38 9.48 -23.23
C ASP A 495 -2.72 8.91 -24.50
N GLN A 496 -2.94 7.61 -24.73
CA GLN A 496 -2.17 6.78 -25.67
C GLN A 496 -2.21 7.33 -27.09
N GLY A 497 -3.40 7.72 -27.56
CA GLY A 497 -3.60 8.24 -28.90
C GLY A 497 -2.90 9.58 -29.15
N ASN A 498 -2.54 10.30 -28.08
CA ASN A 498 -1.71 11.50 -28.13
C ASN A 498 -0.26 11.26 -27.71
N THR A 499 0.12 10.01 -27.40
CA THR A 499 1.49 9.60 -26.99
C THR A 499 2.05 10.39 -25.82
N ARG A 500 1.22 10.63 -24.80
CA ARG A 500 1.60 11.40 -23.61
C ARG A 500 0.99 10.84 -22.33
N VAL A 501 1.49 11.31 -21.20
CA VAL A 501 0.83 11.19 -19.90
C VAL A 501 0.31 12.57 -19.49
N GLN A 502 -1.00 12.66 -19.25
CA GLN A 502 -1.66 13.86 -18.72
C GLN A 502 -1.81 13.74 -17.20
N ARG A 503 -1.49 14.81 -16.48
CA ARG A 503 -1.73 14.93 -15.04
C ARG A 503 -2.82 15.94 -14.75
N PHE A 504 -3.78 15.57 -13.90
CA PHE A 504 -4.84 16.42 -13.40
C PHE A 504 -4.73 16.53 -11.88
N LEU A 505 -4.73 17.76 -11.36
CA LEU A 505 -4.65 18.01 -9.92
C LEU A 505 -6.03 17.87 -9.29
N ILE A 506 -6.09 17.31 -8.09
CA ILE A 506 -7.33 17.29 -7.29
C ILE A 506 -7.57 18.68 -6.68
N GLU A 507 -8.83 19.11 -6.57
CA GLU A 507 -9.25 20.39 -5.96
C GLU A 507 -9.34 20.36 -4.43
#